data_AF-A0A9E6BC24-F1
#
_entry.id   AF-A0A9E6BC24-F1
#
_cell.length_a   1.000
_cell.length_b   1.000
_cell.length_c   1.000
_cell.angle_alpha   90.00
_cell.angle_beta   90.00
_cell.angle_gamma   90.00
#
_symmetry.space_group_name_H-M   'P 1'
#
loop_
_entity.id
_entity.type
_entity.pdbx_description
1 polymer ?
#
loop_
_entity_poly.entity_id
_entity_poly.type
_entity_poly.pdbx_seq_one_letter_code
_entity_poly.pdbx_strand_id
1 'polypeptide(L)'
;GTPRIANRFLKRVRDYAQVMGNSSISKLTVSEALKLMEVDEQGLDKTDIMLLDTIINKFSGGPVGLDTLSAVIGEERETIEDVYEPYLMQIGFLNRTPRGRVATQRAFEHLGKEFTAKGYKSDSSQKTLFDMGTDKE
;
A
#
# COMPACT_ATOMS: atom_id res chain seq x y z
N GLY A 1 3.54 -3.14 -14.61
CA GLY A 1 3.13 -1.81 -14.11
C GLY A 1 1.62 -1.72 -14.09
N THR A 2 1.04 -0.98 -13.15
CA THR A 2 -0.41 -0.92 -12.94
C THR A 2 -1.02 0.20 -13.78
N PRO A 3 -1.78 -0.09 -14.87
CA PRO A 3 -2.26 0.94 -15.80
C PRO A 3 -3.08 2.05 -15.14
N ARG A 4 -3.78 1.72 -14.04
CA ARG A 4 -4.56 2.65 -13.23
C ARG A 4 -3.68 3.72 -12.56
N ILE A 5 -2.52 3.33 -12.04
CA ILE A 5 -1.56 4.22 -11.37
C ILE A 5 -0.92 5.17 -12.39
N ALA A 6 -0.52 4.63 -13.54
CA ALA A 6 0.00 5.46 -14.64
C ALA A 6 -1.03 6.52 -15.07
N ASN A 7 -2.31 6.15 -15.17
CA ASN A 7 -3.38 7.09 -15.49
C ASN A 7 -3.63 8.13 -14.38
N ARG A 8 -3.51 7.76 -13.09
CA ARG A 8 -3.61 8.69 -11.96
C ARG A 8 -2.47 9.71 -11.98
N PHE A 9 -1.23 9.26 -12.17
CA PHE A 9 -0.08 10.15 -12.31
C PHE A 9 -0.20 11.06 -13.53
N LEU A 10 -0.62 10.52 -14.67
CA LEU A 10 -0.82 11.31 -15.89
C LEU A 10 -1.85 12.43 -15.69
N LYS A 11 -2.99 12.14 -15.04
CA LYS A 11 -4.01 13.15 -14.72
C LYS A 11 -3.45 14.24 -13.80
N ARG A 12 -2.79 13.87 -12.71
CA ARG A 12 -2.21 14.84 -11.75
C ARG A 12 -1.11 15.71 -12.37
N VAL A 13 -0.22 15.11 -13.17
CA VAL A 13 0.82 15.85 -13.91
C VAL A 13 0.20 16.81 -14.92
N ARG A 14 -0.86 16.39 -15.63
CA ARG A 14 -1.60 17.25 -16.54
C ARG A 14 -2.25 18.42 -15.80
N ASP A 15 -2.93 18.16 -14.70
CA ASP A 15 -3.62 19.20 -13.92
C ASP A 15 -2.61 20.23 -13.37
N TYR A 16 -1.43 19.78 -12.91
CA TYR A 16 -0.31 20.65 -12.55
C TYR A 16 0.19 21.49 -13.73
N ALA A 17 0.41 20.87 -14.90
CA ALA A 17 0.89 21.58 -16.08
C ALA A 17 -0.09 22.67 -16.55
N GLN A 18 -1.40 22.41 -16.44
CA GLN A 18 -2.45 23.39 -16.76
C GLN A 18 -2.45 24.58 -15.79
N VAL A 19 -2.31 24.35 -14.49
CA VAL A 19 -2.24 25.43 -13.47
C VAL A 19 -0.99 26.30 -13.66
N MET A 20 0.14 25.70 -14.05
CA MET A 20 1.38 26.42 -14.33
C MET A 20 1.39 27.16 -15.68
N GLY A 21 0.30 27.06 -16.47
CA GLY A 21 0.19 27.71 -17.78
C GLY A 21 1.07 27.12 -18.88
N ASN A 22 1.56 25.89 -18.70
CA ASN A 22 2.41 25.22 -19.68
C ASN A 22 1.56 24.62 -20.81
N SER A 23 1.91 24.96 -22.07
CA SER A 23 1.25 24.42 -23.26
C SER A 23 1.74 23.01 -23.65
N SER A 24 2.88 22.55 -23.10
CA SER A 24 3.43 21.21 -23.34
C SER A 24 4.02 20.58 -22.07
N ILE A 25 3.84 19.26 -21.94
CA ILE A 25 4.36 18.48 -20.80
C ILE A 25 5.81 18.07 -21.11
N SER A 26 6.78 18.77 -20.52
CA SER A 26 8.20 18.43 -20.63
C SER A 26 8.67 17.51 -19.50
N LYS A 27 9.82 16.83 -19.66
CA LYS A 27 10.43 16.00 -18.60
C LYS A 27 10.69 16.80 -17.31
N LEU A 28 11.03 18.09 -17.44
CA LEU A 28 11.22 19.00 -16.31
C LEU A 28 9.89 19.22 -15.57
N THR A 29 8.82 19.52 -16.31
CA THR A 29 7.47 19.71 -15.76
C THR A 29 6.98 18.45 -15.03
N VAL A 30 7.23 17.26 -15.58
CA VAL A 30 6.91 15.99 -14.92
C VAL A 30 7.70 15.82 -13.64
N SER A 31 9.01 16.12 -13.66
CA SER A 31 9.86 16.00 -12.47
C SER A 31 9.46 16.97 -11.37
N GLU A 32 9.10 18.21 -11.71
CA GLU A 32 8.59 19.21 -10.77
C GLU A 32 7.24 18.81 -10.20
N ALA A 33 6.31 18.34 -11.05
CA ALA A 33 5.02 17.84 -10.62
C ALA A 33 5.15 16.66 -9.65
N LEU A 34 5.99 15.67 -9.97
CA LEU A 34 6.23 14.51 -9.11
C LEU A 34 6.90 14.89 -7.78
N LYS A 35 7.82 15.86 -7.79
CA LYS A 35 8.41 16.42 -6.55
C LYS A 35 7.36 17.11 -5.69
N LEU A 36 6.49 17.92 -6.29
CA LEU A 36 5.38 18.57 -5.58
C LEU A 36 4.34 17.59 -5.06
N MET A 37 4.18 16.45 -5.73
CA MET A 37 3.29 15.39 -5.30
C MET A 37 3.82 14.58 -4.11
N GLU A 38 5.06 14.87 -3.64
CA GLU A 38 5.70 14.21 -2.50
C GLU A 38 5.59 12.68 -2.58
N VAL A 39 5.77 12.14 -3.79
CA VAL A 39 5.78 10.71 -4.04
C VAL A 39 7.12 10.16 -3.61
N ASP A 40 7.12 9.10 -2.80
CA ASP A 40 8.36 8.49 -2.33
C ASP A 40 9.11 7.71 -3.44
N GLU A 41 10.24 7.10 -3.09
CA GLU A 41 11.06 6.29 -4.01
C GLU A 41 10.35 5.01 -4.51
N GLN A 42 9.34 4.53 -3.78
CA GLN A 42 8.49 3.39 -4.11
C GLN A 42 7.21 3.79 -4.87
N GLY A 43 7.01 5.07 -5.17
CA GLY A 43 5.81 5.52 -5.88
C GLY A 43 4.58 5.74 -4.99
N LEU A 44 4.73 5.74 -3.66
CA LEU A 44 3.63 5.96 -2.72
C LEU A 44 3.34 7.45 -2.54
N ASP A 45 2.06 7.82 -2.52
CA ASP A 45 1.68 9.17 -2.16
C ASP A 45 1.40 9.33 -0.66
N LYS A 46 1.09 10.56 -0.24
CA LYS A 46 0.80 10.88 1.16
C LYS A 46 -0.31 10.01 1.76
N THR A 47 -1.33 9.67 0.97
CA THR A 47 -2.46 8.88 1.45
C THR A 47 -2.05 7.42 1.61
N ASP A 48 -1.26 6.89 0.67
CA ASP A 48 -0.65 5.56 0.79
C ASP A 48 0.21 5.43 2.06
N ILE A 49 1.08 6.42 2.30
CA ILE A 49 1.93 6.50 3.50
C ILE A 49 1.06 6.60 4.76
N MET A 50 0.04 7.47 4.77
CA MET A 50 -0.87 7.64 5.91
C MET A 50 -1.65 6.35 6.22
N LEU A 51 -2.05 5.59 5.21
CA LEU A 51 -2.75 4.33 5.37
C LEU A 51 -1.86 3.30 6.07
N LEU A 52 -0.63 3.11 5.58
CA LEU A 52 0.34 2.21 6.20
C LEU A 52 0.75 2.67 7.60
N ASP A 53 0.99 3.97 7.77
CA ASP A 53 1.32 4.59 9.06
C ASP A 53 0.23 4.34 10.09
N THR A 54 -1.03 4.50 9.69
CA THR A 54 -2.20 4.25 10.54
C THR A 54 -2.23 2.81 11.01
N ILE A 55 -2.08 1.84 10.10
CA ILE A 55 -2.09 0.41 10.44
C ILE A 55 -0.94 0.09 11.40
N ILE A 56 0.24 0.64 11.16
CA ILE A 56 1.44 0.36 11.95
C ILE A 56 1.40 1.03 13.32
N ASN A 57 1.20 2.34 13.38
CA ASN A 57 1.27 3.11 14.63
C ASN A 57 0.01 2.97 15.48
N LYS A 58 -1.18 3.08 14.89
CA LYS A 58 -2.42 3.08 15.66
C LYS A 58 -2.91 1.68 15.99
N PHE A 59 -2.58 0.71 15.13
CA PHE A 59 -3.08 -0.66 15.26
C PHE A 59 -1.97 -1.71 15.39
N SER A 60 -0.71 -1.29 15.63
CA SER A 60 0.43 -2.20 15.86
C SER A 60 0.63 -3.24 14.75
N GLY A 61 0.33 -2.87 13.50
CA GLY A 61 0.43 -3.75 12.34
C GLY A 61 -0.89 -4.42 11.92
N GLY A 62 -1.99 -4.27 12.66
CA GLY A 62 -3.31 -4.80 12.35
C GLY A 62 -3.67 -6.10 13.10
N PRO A 63 -4.77 -6.79 12.72
CA PRO A 63 -5.68 -6.53 11.61
C PRO A 63 -6.67 -5.38 11.87
N VAL A 64 -6.90 -4.54 10.85
CA VAL A 64 -7.82 -3.39 10.91
C VAL A 64 -8.97 -3.52 9.91
N GLY A 65 -10.20 -3.25 10.36
CA GLY A 65 -11.37 -3.20 9.48
C GLY A 65 -11.27 -2.05 8.47
N LEU A 66 -11.78 -2.25 7.25
CA LEU A 66 -11.72 -1.21 6.22
C LEU A 66 -12.55 0.02 6.59
N ASP A 67 -13.68 -0.18 7.28
CA ASP A 67 -14.53 0.93 7.72
C ASP A 67 -13.80 1.80 8.75
N THR A 68 -12.98 1.19 9.60
CA THR A 68 -12.12 1.90 10.56
C THR A 68 -11.01 2.67 9.84
N LEU A 69 -10.38 2.07 8.83
CA LEU A 69 -9.35 2.75 8.02
C LEU A 69 -9.93 3.94 7.26
N SER A 70 -11.10 3.75 6.63
CA SER A 70 -11.86 4.79 5.94
C SER A 70 -12.14 5.97 6.87
N ALA A 71 -12.65 5.71 8.08
CA ALA A 71 -12.95 6.75 9.06
C ALA A 71 -11.71 7.52 9.55
N VAL A 72 -10.55 6.85 9.68
CA VAL A 72 -9.32 7.48 10.17
C VAL A 72 -8.62 8.30 9.07
N ILE A 73 -8.64 7.81 7.84
CA ILE A 73 -7.95 8.44 6.70
C ILE A 73 -8.83 9.53 6.07
N GLY A 74 -10.16 9.46 6.27
CA GLY A 74 -11.12 10.39 5.66
C GLY A 74 -11.40 10.09 4.19
N GLU A 75 -11.16 8.85 3.76
CA GLU A 75 -11.34 8.38 2.40
C GLU A 75 -12.46 7.36 2.32
N GLU A 76 -13.16 7.30 1.19
CA GLU A 76 -14.23 6.32 1.00
C GLU A 76 -13.69 4.89 0.96
N ARG A 77 -14.48 3.95 1.51
CA ARG A 77 -14.17 2.52 1.55
C ARG A 77 -13.79 1.97 0.17
N GLU A 78 -14.61 2.26 -0.84
CA GLU A 78 -14.40 1.80 -2.22
C GLU A 78 -13.10 2.37 -2.80
N THR A 79 -12.79 3.63 -2.50
CA THR A 79 -11.53 4.25 -2.94
C THR A 79 -10.33 3.52 -2.33
N ILE A 80 -10.36 3.15 -1.06
CA ILE A 80 -9.29 2.35 -0.44
C ILE A 80 -9.15 0.99 -1.12
N GLU A 81 -10.25 0.25 -1.28
CA GLU A 81 -10.25 -1.11 -1.85
C GLU A 81 -9.86 -1.13 -3.34
N ASP A 82 -10.35 -0.18 -4.13
CA ASP A 82 -10.18 -0.20 -5.58
C ASP A 82 -8.98 0.63 -6.06
N VAL A 83 -8.57 1.67 -5.33
CA VAL A 83 -7.51 2.58 -5.80
C VAL A 83 -6.19 2.30 -5.11
N TYR A 84 -6.18 2.17 -3.78
CA TYR A 84 -4.95 2.14 -2.99
C TYR A 84 -4.46 0.71 -2.72
N GLU A 85 -5.34 -0.19 -2.24
CA GLU A 85 -4.98 -1.58 -1.90
C GLU A 85 -4.26 -2.36 -3.01
N PRO A 86 -4.68 -2.31 -4.30
CA PRO A 86 -4.09 -3.16 -5.32
C PRO A 86 -2.58 -2.95 -5.48
N TYR A 87 -2.12 -1.70 -5.34
CA TYR A 87 -0.70 -1.39 -5.44
C TYR A 87 0.07 -1.81 -4.20
N LEU A 88 -0.43 -1.45 -3.02
CA LEU A 88 0.18 -1.76 -1.73
C LEU A 88 0.31 -3.28 -1.53
N MET A 89 -0.67 -4.05 -2.00
CA MET A 89 -0.61 -5.51 -2.02
C MET A 89 0.42 -6.03 -3.03
N GLN A 90 0.46 -5.45 -4.23
CA GLN A 90 1.40 -5.87 -5.29
C GLN A 90 2.86 -5.67 -4.90
N ILE A 91 3.20 -4.57 -4.23
CA ILE A 91 4.56 -4.32 -3.72
C ILE A 91 4.84 -5.03 -2.38
N GLY A 92 3.84 -5.72 -1.84
CA GLY A 92 3.94 -6.54 -0.63
C GLY A 92 3.99 -5.74 0.66
N PHE A 93 3.38 -4.55 0.71
CA PHE A 93 3.31 -3.68 1.90
C PHE A 93 2.04 -3.93 2.72
N LEU A 94 0.98 -4.45 2.09
CA LEU A 94 -0.32 -4.69 2.71
C LEU A 94 -0.82 -6.11 2.41
N ASN A 95 -1.39 -6.76 3.43
CA ASN A 95 -2.08 -8.05 3.29
C ASN A 95 -3.55 -7.91 3.67
N ARG A 96 -4.43 -8.55 2.89
CA ARG A 96 -5.86 -8.69 3.20
C ARG A 96 -6.10 -10.00 3.95
N THR A 97 -6.85 -9.93 5.04
CA THR A 97 -7.30 -11.10 5.80
C THR A 97 -8.82 -11.02 6.04
N PRO A 98 -9.47 -12.14 6.42
CA PRO A 98 -10.88 -12.11 6.81
C PRO A 98 -11.17 -11.18 7.99
N ARG A 99 -10.16 -10.92 8.84
CA ARG A 99 -10.28 -10.08 10.04
C ARG A 99 -9.96 -8.61 9.77
N GLY A 100 -9.40 -8.27 8.61
CA GLY A 100 -8.95 -6.92 8.29
C GLY A 100 -7.66 -6.85 7.49
N ARG A 101 -7.11 -5.64 7.40
CA ARG A 101 -5.87 -5.30 6.70
C ARG A 101 -4.69 -5.33 7.68
N VAL A 102 -3.57 -5.87 7.22
CA VAL A 102 -2.35 -6.06 8.01
C VAL A 102 -1.17 -5.49 7.24
N ALA A 103 -0.35 -4.66 7.90
CA ALA A 103 0.88 -4.16 7.33
C ALA A 103 1.96 -5.24 7.41
N THR A 104 2.71 -5.44 6.32
CA THR A 104 3.79 -6.43 6.27
C THR A 104 5.08 -5.85 6.84
N GLN A 105 6.06 -6.72 7.12
CA GLN A 105 7.40 -6.28 7.53
C GLN A 105 8.02 -5.26 6.57
N ARG A 106 7.80 -5.41 5.25
CA ARG A 106 8.32 -4.46 4.24
C ARG A 106 7.76 -3.04 4.42
N ALA A 107 6.49 -2.92 4.82
CA ALA A 107 5.90 -1.61 5.10
C ALA A 107 6.52 -0.95 6.35
N PHE A 108 6.85 -1.74 7.37
CA PHE A 108 7.55 -1.25 8.56
C PHE A 108 8.97 -0.76 8.20
N GLU A 109 9.73 -1.57 7.47
CA GLU A 109 11.08 -1.22 7.01
C GLU A 109 11.07 0.05 6.16
N HIS A 110 10.12 0.15 5.22
CA HIS A 110 9.96 1.29 4.35
C HIS A 110 9.67 2.59 5.12
N LEU A 111 8.85 2.53 6.17
CA LEU A 111 8.55 3.66 7.04
C LEU A 111 9.61 3.88 8.14
N GLY A 112 10.69 3.10 8.15
CA GLY A 112 11.75 3.20 9.15
C GLY A 112 11.31 2.81 10.57
N LYS A 113 10.35 1.89 10.70
CA LYS A 113 9.76 1.48 11.98
C LYS A 113 10.15 0.09 12.41
N GLU A 114 10.21 -0.13 13.71
CA GLU A 114 10.46 -1.45 14.28
C GLU A 114 9.28 -2.39 14.04
N PHE A 115 9.54 -3.51 13.37
CA PHE A 115 8.54 -4.55 13.14
C PHE A 115 8.24 -5.30 14.44
N THR A 116 7.04 -5.13 14.97
CA THR A 116 6.58 -5.90 16.12
C THR A 116 5.80 -7.14 15.65
N ALA A 117 6.45 -8.31 15.68
CA ALA A 117 5.87 -9.59 15.27
C ALA A 117 4.65 -10.09 16.11
N LYS A 118 4.12 -9.28 17.03
CA LYS A 118 3.05 -9.67 17.97
C LYS A 118 1.68 -9.89 17.30
N GLY A 119 1.45 -9.40 16.07
CA GLY A 119 0.12 -9.36 15.46
C GLY A 119 -0.22 -10.41 14.40
N TYR A 120 0.77 -11.14 13.85
CA TYR A 120 0.53 -12.00 12.68
C TYR A 120 1.24 -13.36 12.76
N LYS A 121 0.54 -14.37 13.26
CA LYS A 121 0.82 -15.75 12.83
C LYS A 121 0.19 -15.86 11.45
N SER A 122 1.01 -15.89 10.39
CA SER A 122 0.53 -16.34 9.09
C SER A 122 -0.08 -17.72 9.31
N ASP A 123 -1.33 -17.90 8.92
CA ASP A 123 -1.95 -19.22 8.87
C ASP A 123 -1.42 -19.99 7.65
N SER A 124 -0.10 -19.99 7.48
CA SER A 124 0.65 -20.87 6.59
C SER A 124 0.81 -22.25 7.25
N SER A 125 -0.23 -22.70 7.95
CA SER A 125 -0.43 -24.09 8.35
C SER A 125 -1.02 -24.86 7.18
N GLN A 126 -0.45 -24.75 5.98
CA GLN A 126 -0.40 -25.93 5.12
C GLN A 126 0.56 -26.89 5.81
N LYS A 127 0.04 -27.62 6.80
CA LYS A 127 0.57 -28.92 7.16
C LYS A 127 0.72 -29.67 5.84
N THR A 128 1.95 -29.95 5.45
CA THR A 128 2.27 -30.96 4.46
C THR A 128 1.68 -32.28 4.97
N LEU A 129 0.43 -32.55 4.60
CA LEU A 129 -0.33 -33.76 4.91
C LEU A 129 0.23 -34.99 4.15
N PHE A 130 1.36 -34.84 3.45
CA PHE A 130 1.99 -35.87 2.63
C PHE A 130 3.29 -36.44 3.21
N ASP A 131 3.68 -36.08 4.44
CA ASP A 131 4.85 -36.70 5.10
C ASP A 131 4.43 -37.70 6.19
N MET A 132 3.45 -38.56 5.87
CA MET A 132 3.18 -39.77 6.63
C MET A 132 3.25 -40.99 5.72
N GLY A 133 4.42 -41.63 5.76
CA GLY A 133 4.51 -43.08 5.82
C GLY A 133 4.66 -43.81 4.50
N THR A 134 5.92 -44.04 4.11
CA THR A 134 6.36 -45.37 3.66
C THR A 134 7.76 -45.67 4.22
N ASP A 135 7.87 -45.79 5.54
CA ASP A 135 8.84 -46.70 6.16
C ASP A 135 8.08 -47.96 6.55
N LYS A 136 8.17 -48.99 5.71
CA LYS A 136 8.01 -50.40 6.12
C LYS A 136 8.89 -51.26 5.21
N GLU A 137 9.95 -51.77 5.84
CA GLU A 137 10.60 -53.08 5.71
C GLU A 137 10.69 -53.74 4.32
#